data_AF-A0A1I4L8B0-F1
#
_entry.id   AF-A0A1I4L8B0-F1
#
_cell.length_a   1.000
_cell.length_b   1.000
_cell.length_c   1.000
_cell.angle_alpha   90.00
_cell.angle_beta   90.00
_cell.angle_gamma   90.00
#
_symmetry.space_group_name_H-M   'P 1'
#
loop_
_entity.id
_entity.type
_entity.pdbx_description
1 polymer ?
#
loop_
_entity_poly.entity_id
_entity_poly.type
_entity_poly.pdbx_seq_one_letter_code
_entity_poly.pdbx_strand_id
1 'polypeptide(L)'
;MIAPLNIQSYISTQKIIPAPRAAPLASTDRVRKPNIVTTWAKRQSEIREAQKLRYAVFADEMGAILPTHIPGFDIDDFDEYCEHLLVRDRELGRSLALAAY
;
A
#
# COMPACT_ATOMS: atom_id res chain seq x y z
N MET A 1 -4.28 -50.54 37.53
CA MET A 1 -3.03 -50.00 38.11
C MET A 1 -2.33 -49.22 37.00
N ILE A 2 -2.16 -47.92 37.19
CA ILE A 2 -1.66 -46.97 36.18
C ILE A 2 -0.13 -46.98 36.25
N ALA A 3 0.56 -47.33 35.16
CA ALA A 3 2.02 -47.17 35.07
C ALA A 3 2.33 -45.74 34.59
N PRO A 4 3.32 -45.03 35.16
CA PRO A 4 3.66 -43.68 34.73
C PRO A 4 4.34 -43.69 33.36
N LEU A 5 3.91 -42.81 32.47
CA LEU A 5 4.57 -42.56 31.18
C LEU A 5 5.90 -41.83 31.41
N ASN A 6 6.98 -42.48 30.99
CA ASN A 6 8.36 -41.99 31.07
C ASN A 6 8.61 -40.91 30.01
N ILE A 7 8.96 -39.69 30.44
CA ILE A 7 9.10 -38.47 29.59
C ILE A 7 10.44 -38.47 28.79
N GLN A 8 11.18 -39.56 28.76
CA GLN A 8 12.51 -39.63 28.13
C GLN A 8 12.51 -39.74 26.59
N SER A 9 11.36 -39.82 25.92
CA SER A 9 11.31 -40.00 24.46
C SER A 9 11.20 -38.70 23.64
N TYR A 10 11.09 -37.52 24.26
CA TYR A 10 10.84 -36.27 23.53
C TYR A 10 12.11 -35.49 23.13
N ILE A 11 13.31 -35.94 23.49
CA ILE A 11 14.55 -35.18 23.23
C ILE A 11 15.36 -35.84 22.11
N SER A 12 14.84 -35.77 20.90
CA SER A 12 15.53 -36.11 19.64
C SER A 12 14.84 -35.28 18.55
N THR A 13 15.45 -34.38 17.77
CA THR A 13 16.83 -34.19 17.34
C THR A 13 16.99 -32.68 17.02
N GLN A 14 17.73 -31.90 17.81
CA GLN A 14 18.09 -30.54 17.37
C GLN A 14 19.35 -30.62 16.51
N LYS A 15 19.15 -30.55 15.19
CA LYS A 15 20.20 -30.43 14.19
C LYS A 15 20.85 -29.05 14.34
N ILE A 16 22.12 -29.02 14.70
CA ILE A 16 22.91 -27.78 14.82
C ILE A 16 23.01 -27.12 13.44
N ILE A 17 22.44 -25.92 13.30
CA ILE A 17 22.55 -25.09 12.09
C ILE A 17 23.82 -24.24 12.25
N PRO A 18 24.83 -24.33 11.36
CA PRO A 18 25.97 -23.42 11.41
C PRO A 18 25.50 -22.00 11.08
N ALA A 19 25.99 -21.02 11.85
CA ALA A 19 25.67 -19.61 11.66
C ALA A 19 25.97 -19.17 10.21
N PRO A 20 25.09 -18.39 9.56
CA PRO A 20 25.34 -17.91 8.22
C PRO A 20 26.60 -17.03 8.23
N ARG A 21 27.60 -17.43 7.43
CA ARG A 21 28.80 -16.63 7.13
C ARG A 21 28.33 -15.26 6.63
N ALA A 22 28.68 -14.20 7.35
CA ALA A 22 28.25 -12.83 7.07
C ALA A 22 28.41 -12.51 5.58
N ALA A 23 27.28 -12.47 4.87
CA ALA A 23 27.23 -11.89 3.54
C ALA A 23 27.56 -10.38 3.69
N PRO A 24 28.19 -9.74 2.70
CA PRO A 24 28.33 -8.30 2.70
C PRO A 24 26.94 -7.72 2.91
N LEU A 25 26.78 -6.87 3.93
CA LEU A 25 25.56 -6.09 4.12
C LEU A 25 25.29 -5.37 2.80
N ALA A 26 24.29 -5.86 2.07
CA ALA A 26 23.76 -5.18 0.90
C ALA A 26 23.58 -3.72 1.31
N SER A 27 24.08 -2.81 0.48
CA SER A 27 23.94 -1.38 0.67
C SER A 27 22.52 -1.11 1.14
N THR A 28 22.38 -0.52 2.33
CA THR A 28 21.12 0.06 2.75
C THR A 28 20.78 1.05 1.66
N ASP A 29 19.88 0.66 0.76
CA ASP A 29 19.32 1.56 -0.23
C ASP A 29 18.81 2.72 0.60
N ARG A 30 19.51 3.86 0.52
CA ARG A 30 19.20 5.01 1.36
C ARG A 30 17.75 5.29 1.05
N VAL A 31 16.86 5.09 2.03
CA VAL A 31 15.44 5.41 1.87
C VAL A 31 15.40 6.84 1.37
N ARG A 32 15.17 7.00 0.05
CA ARG A 32 15.15 8.32 -0.57
C ARG A 32 14.03 9.06 0.13
N LYS A 33 14.33 10.26 0.64
CA LYS A 33 13.29 11.11 1.21
C LYS A 33 12.33 11.42 0.06
N PRO A 34 11.07 10.93 0.10
CA PRO A 34 10.17 11.15 -1.01
C PRO A 34 9.92 12.66 -1.12
N ASN A 35 10.03 13.19 -2.33
CA ASN A 35 9.75 14.60 -2.59
C ASN A 35 8.24 14.76 -2.82
N ILE A 36 7.50 14.64 -1.72
CA ILE A 36 6.04 14.72 -1.74
C ILE A 36 5.61 16.18 -1.85
N VAL A 37 4.77 16.47 -2.85
CA VAL A 37 4.15 17.78 -3.06
C VAL A 37 2.65 17.62 -3.11
N THR A 38 1.97 18.52 -2.41
CA THR A 38 0.52 18.52 -2.32
C THR A 38 -0.07 19.73 -3.01
N THR A 39 -1.10 19.53 -3.82
CA THR A 39 -1.78 20.58 -4.56
C THR A 39 -3.29 20.37 -4.55
N TRP A 40 -4.06 21.42 -4.29
CA TRP A 40 -5.49 21.44 -4.55
C TRP A 40 -5.74 21.38 -6.06
N ALA A 41 -6.69 20.54 -6.49
CA ALA A 41 -7.18 20.52 -7.86
C ALA A 41 -7.96 21.83 -8.12
N LYS A 42 -7.55 22.56 -9.15
CA LYS A 42 -8.19 23.82 -9.56
C LYS A 42 -8.85 23.73 -10.93
N ARG A 43 -8.52 22.68 -11.69
CA ARG A 43 -8.99 22.47 -13.06
C ARG A 43 -9.70 21.12 -13.15
N GLN A 44 -10.67 21.05 -14.06
CA GLN A 44 -11.35 19.79 -14.42
C GLN A 44 -10.39 18.64 -14.71
N SER A 45 -9.26 18.91 -15.39
CA SER A 45 -8.25 17.86 -15.66
C SER A 45 -7.64 17.27 -14.39
N GLU A 46 -7.47 18.06 -13.34
CA GLU A 46 -6.90 17.63 -12.05
C GLU A 46 -7.95 16.87 -11.23
N ILE A 47 -9.22 17.26 -11.32
CA ILE A 47 -10.34 16.50 -10.76
C ILE A 47 -10.43 15.13 -11.44
N ARG A 48 -10.35 15.08 -12.79
CA ARG A 48 -10.32 13.81 -13.54
C ARG A 48 -9.14 12.92 -13.13
N GLU A 49 -7.96 13.51 -12.91
CA GLU A 49 -6.79 12.77 -12.39
C GLU A 49 -7.11 12.16 -11.03
N ALA A 50 -7.73 12.92 -10.12
CA ALA A 50 -8.12 12.43 -8.80
C ALA A 50 -9.14 11.29 -8.87
N GLN A 51 -10.19 11.44 -9.68
CA GLN A 51 -11.23 10.42 -9.89
C GLN A 51 -10.65 9.11 -10.44
N LYS A 52 -9.69 9.20 -11.36
CA LYS A 52 -9.01 8.01 -11.91
C LYS A 52 -8.15 7.30 -10.87
N LEU A 53 -7.43 8.06 -10.04
CA LEU A 53 -6.59 7.50 -8.98
C LEU A 53 -7.43 6.84 -7.88
N ARG A 54 -8.55 7.44 -7.50
CA ARG A 54 -9.53 6.84 -6.60
C ARG A 54 -10.05 5.51 -7.14
N TYR A 55 -10.41 5.46 -8.43
CA TYR A 55 -10.84 4.21 -9.08
C TYR A 55 -9.77 3.13 -8.97
N ALA A 56 -8.51 3.45 -9.32
CA ALA A 56 -7.42 2.48 -9.27
C ALA A 56 -7.23 1.90 -7.86
N VAL A 57 -7.34 2.72 -6.82
CA VAL A 57 -7.22 2.22 -5.44
C VAL A 57 -8.47 1.45 -5.02
N PHE A 58 -9.66 2.04 -5.16
CA PHE A 58 -10.88 1.45 -4.62
C PHE A 58 -11.38 0.25 -5.44
N ALA A 59 -11.46 0.38 -6.76
CA ALA A 59 -11.92 -0.71 -7.62
C ALA A 59 -10.80 -1.71 -7.91
N ASP A 60 -9.64 -1.27 -8.43
CA ASP A 60 -8.63 -2.21 -8.91
C ASP A 60 -7.85 -2.87 -7.76
N GLU A 61 -7.41 -2.10 -6.75
CA GLU A 61 -6.62 -2.65 -5.65
C GLU A 61 -7.49 -3.21 -4.51
N MET A 62 -8.59 -2.55 -4.16
CA MET A 62 -9.44 -2.94 -3.02
C MET A 62 -10.68 -3.75 -3.42
N GLY A 63 -11.00 -3.88 -4.72
CA GLY A 63 -12.12 -4.68 -5.20
C GLY A 63 -13.51 -4.08 -4.92
N ALA A 64 -13.60 -2.77 -4.69
CA ALA A 64 -14.87 -2.08 -4.50
C ALA A 64 -15.69 -2.05 -5.80
N ILE A 65 -17.00 -2.22 -5.67
CA ILE A 65 -17.93 -2.05 -6.80
C ILE A 65 -18.42 -0.60 -6.75
N LEU A 66 -17.87 0.24 -7.61
CA LEU A 66 -18.19 1.65 -7.67
C LEU A 66 -19.37 1.89 -8.62
N PRO A 67 -20.40 2.66 -8.22
CA PRO A 67 -21.48 3.09 -9.11
C PRO A 67 -20.98 4.21 -10.03
N THR A 68 -20.06 3.89 -10.93
CA THR A 68 -19.50 4.88 -11.85
C THR A 68 -20.25 4.94 -13.17
N HIS A 69 -20.52 6.17 -13.62
CA HIS A 69 -21.10 6.45 -14.93
C HIS A 69 -20.07 6.33 -16.05
N ILE A 70 -18.77 6.46 -15.74
CA ILE A 70 -17.68 6.43 -16.70
C ILE A 70 -16.68 5.34 -16.28
N PRO A 71 -16.48 4.29 -17.10
CA PRO A 71 -15.54 3.22 -16.78
C PRO A 71 -14.13 3.75 -16.46
N GLY A 72 -13.53 3.25 -15.38
CA GLY A 72 -12.16 3.62 -14.97
C GLY A 72 -12.05 4.93 -14.17
N PHE A 73 -13.18 5.53 -13.77
CA PHE A 73 -13.21 6.71 -12.91
C PHE A 73 -14.14 6.48 -11.73
N ASP A 74 -13.78 6.99 -10.57
CA ASP A 74 -14.65 7.06 -9.40
C ASP A 74 -15.26 8.46 -9.37
N ILE A 75 -16.46 8.59 -9.93
CA ILE A 75 -17.22 9.83 -9.99
C ILE A 75 -18.46 9.64 -9.13
N ASP A 76 -18.57 10.42 -8.07
CA ASP A 76 -19.69 10.36 -7.13
C ASP A 76 -20.40 11.72 -7.00
N ASP A 77 -21.56 11.70 -6.33
CA ASP A 77 -22.38 12.90 -6.10
C ASP A 77 -21.72 13.88 -5.12
N PHE A 78 -20.63 13.48 -4.44
CA PHE A 78 -19.92 14.32 -3.48
C PHE A 78 -18.80 15.16 -4.13
N ASP A 79 -18.33 14.79 -5.32
CA ASP A 79 -17.28 15.50 -6.05
C ASP A 79 -17.61 17.00 -6.28
N GLU A 80 -18.89 17.40 -6.30
CA GLU A 80 -19.27 18.83 -6.42
C GLU A 80 -19.05 19.63 -5.12
N TYR A 81 -19.04 18.94 -3.97
CA TYR A 81 -18.92 19.56 -2.66
C TYR A 81 -17.51 19.46 -2.07
N CYS A 82 -16.67 18.58 -2.61
CA CYS A 82 -15.33 18.30 -2.08
C CYS A 82 -14.23 19.06 -2.80
N GLU A 83 -13.22 19.52 -2.05
CA GLU A 83 -11.95 19.96 -2.62
C GLU A 83 -11.02 18.75 -2.80
N HIS A 84 -10.57 18.50 -4.03
CA HIS A 84 -9.67 17.38 -4.31
C HIS A 84 -8.21 17.73 -4.02
N LEU A 85 -7.55 16.94 -3.18
CA LEU A 85 -6.15 17.11 -2.83
C LEU A 85 -5.29 16.06 -3.56
N LEU A 86 -4.40 16.54 -4.44
CA LEU A 86 -3.46 15.69 -5.17
C LEU A 86 -2.12 15.68 -4.46
N VAL A 87 -1.66 14.49 -4.07
CA VAL A 87 -0.37 14.22 -3.44
C VAL A 87 0.54 13.59 -4.50
N ARG A 88 1.65 14.21 -4.86
CA ARG A 88 2.55 13.68 -5.90
C ARG A 88 3.96 13.49 -5.36
N ASP A 89 4.60 12.39 -5.72
CA ASP A 89 6.04 12.22 -5.53
C ASP A 89 6.78 12.75 -6.76
N ARG A 90 7.52 13.85 -6.60
CA ARG A 90 8.25 14.50 -7.69
C ARG A 90 9.44 13.70 -8.22
N GLU A 91 9.99 12.76 -7.45
CA GLU A 91 11.10 11.93 -7.92
C GLU A 91 10.61 10.67 -8.64
N LEU A 92 9.54 10.06 -8.14
CA LEU A 92 9.01 8.81 -8.69
C LEU A 92 7.96 9.02 -9.78
N GLY A 93 7.46 10.25 -9.97
CA GLY A 93 6.41 10.56 -10.94
C GLY A 93 5.08 9.88 -10.65
N ARG A 94 4.87 9.39 -9.41
CA ARG A 94 3.61 8.79 -8.97
C ARG A 94 2.74 9.84 -8.31
N SER A 95 1.48 9.89 -8.72
CA SER A 95 0.42 10.66 -8.06
C SER A 95 -0.43 9.73 -7.20
N LEU A 96 -0.75 10.16 -5.99
CA LEU A 96 -1.79 9.60 -5.13
C LEU A 96 -2.84 10.70 -4.94
N ALA A 97 -4.12 10.38 -5.11
CA ALA A 97 -5.20 11.33 -4.86
C ALA A 97 -5.88 10.99 -3.53
N LEU A 98 -6.13 12.03 -2.74
CA LEU A 98 -7.02 11.96 -1.58
C LEU A 98 -8.17 12.93 -1.84
N ALA A 99 -9.40 12.43 -1.81
CA ALA A 99 -10.56 13.30 -1.64
C ALA A 99 -10.55 13.79 -0.19
N ALA A 100 -10.56 15.10 0.03
CA ALA A 100 -10.79 15.68 1.34
C ALA A 100 -12.30 15.91 1.50
N TYR A 101 -12.85 15.40 2.62
CA TYR A 101 -14.25 15.50 3.02
C TYR A 101 -14.77 16.93 3.07
#